data_AF-A0A2D6DP98-F1
#
_entry.id   AF-A0A2D6DP98-F1
#
_cell.length_a   1.000
_cell.length_b   1.000
_cell.length_c   1.000
_cell.angle_alpha   90.00
_cell.angle_beta   90.00
_cell.angle_gamma   90.00
#
_symmetry.space_group_name_H-M   'P 1'
#
loop_
_entity.id
_entity.type
_entity.pdbx_description
1 polymer ?
#
loop_
_entity_poly.entity_id
_entity_poly.type
_entity_poly.pdbx_seq_one_letter_code
_entity_poly.pdbx_strand_id
1 'polypeptide(L)'
;MGRTVPTWRDRIERRAEYWSSFRKTLRSDEREEFDRLLKSVRSRSSACGMLPASDELEPALLAMLVELSSRISKLEGASKGDA
;
A
#
# COMPACT_ATOMS: atom_id res chain seq x y z
N MET A 1 -16.78 -28.78 -4.69
CA MET A 1 -15.51 -28.55 -3.95
C MET A 1 -15.29 -27.04 -3.89
N GLY A 2 -15.61 -26.44 -2.75
CA GLY A 2 -15.73 -24.99 -2.59
C GLY A 2 -14.41 -24.27 -2.88
N ARG A 3 -14.46 -23.25 -3.72
CA ARG A 3 -13.32 -22.35 -3.94
C ARG A 3 -13.09 -21.58 -2.63
N THR A 4 -12.00 -21.88 -1.93
CA THR A 4 -11.53 -21.05 -0.81
C THR A 4 -11.43 -19.61 -1.29
N VAL A 5 -12.11 -18.68 -0.62
CA VAL A 5 -12.00 -17.25 -0.91
C VAL A 5 -10.54 -16.85 -0.64
N PRO A 6 -9.82 -16.29 -1.65
CA PRO A 6 -8.43 -15.88 -1.46
C PRO A 6 -8.31 -14.91 -0.28
N THR A 7 -7.30 -15.09 0.57
CA THR A 7 -7.09 -14.17 1.70
C THR A 7 -6.69 -12.79 1.19
N TRP A 8 -6.83 -11.75 2.03
CA TRP A 8 -6.33 -10.41 1.68
C TRP A 8 -4.85 -10.44 1.25
N ARG A 9 -4.03 -11.25 1.93
CA ARG A 9 -2.62 -11.42 1.58
C ARG A 9 -2.46 -11.97 0.16
N ASP A 10 -3.18 -13.04 -0.17
CA ASP A 10 -3.11 -13.64 -1.51
C ASP A 10 -3.54 -12.66 -2.60
N ARG A 11 -4.60 -11.87 -2.32
CA ARG A 11 -5.11 -10.87 -3.25
C ARG A 11 -4.11 -9.74 -3.49
N ILE A 12 -3.48 -9.23 -2.43
CA ILE A 12 -2.45 -8.17 -2.55
C ILE A 12 -1.17 -8.66 -3.20
N GLU A 13 -0.71 -9.89 -2.95
CA GLU A 13 0.49 -10.38 -3.63
C GLU A 13 0.24 -10.55 -5.13
N ARG A 14 -0.93 -11.08 -5.54
CA ARG A 14 -1.31 -11.09 -6.97
C ARG A 14 -1.35 -9.69 -7.57
N ARG A 15 -1.86 -8.71 -6.82
CA ARG A 15 -1.90 -7.32 -7.27
C ARG A 15 -0.50 -6.70 -7.37
N ALA A 16 0.40 -7.01 -6.43
CA ALA A 16 1.79 -6.57 -6.45
C ALA A 16 2.56 -7.18 -7.63
N GLU A 17 2.30 -8.45 -7.95
CA GLU A 17 2.82 -9.10 -9.16
C GLU A 17 2.33 -8.40 -10.42
N TYR A 18 1.04 -8.07 -10.50
CA TYR A 18 0.48 -7.29 -11.61
C TYR A 18 1.15 -5.92 -11.76
N TRP A 19 1.41 -5.23 -10.65
CA TRP A 19 2.14 -3.95 -10.65
C TRP A 19 3.65 -4.08 -10.90
N SER A 20 4.22 -5.28 -10.91
CA SER A 20 5.66 -5.47 -11.11
C SER A 20 6.15 -4.91 -12.45
N SER A 21 5.31 -4.94 -13.48
CA SER A 21 5.61 -4.36 -14.80
C SER A 21 5.71 -2.84 -14.73
N PHE A 22 4.80 -2.18 -14.02
CA PHE A 22 4.86 -0.74 -13.75
C PHE A 22 6.07 -0.38 -12.88
N ARG A 23 6.33 -1.15 -11.82
CA ARG A 23 7.51 -0.96 -10.96
C ARG A 23 8.82 -1.00 -11.76
N LYS A 24 8.91 -1.85 -12.79
CA LYS A 24 10.12 -1.95 -13.64
C LYS A 24 10.36 -0.71 -14.50
N THR A 25 9.33 0.09 -14.80
CA THR A 25 9.48 1.31 -15.61
C THR A 25 9.87 2.55 -14.79
N LEU A 26 9.78 2.47 -13.46
CA LEU A 26 10.12 3.55 -12.54
C LEU A 26 11.65 3.71 -12.38
N ARG A 27 12.11 4.94 -12.11
CA ARG A 27 13.50 5.22 -11.69
C ARG A 27 13.80 4.56 -10.34
N SER A 28 15.08 4.42 -10.00
CA SER A 28 15.50 3.78 -8.75
C SER A 28 14.83 4.41 -7.51
N ASP A 29 14.83 5.73 -7.40
CA ASP A 29 14.24 6.44 -6.25
C ASP A 29 12.71 6.24 -6.20
N GLU A 30 12.04 6.30 -7.36
CA GLU A 30 10.59 6.06 -7.47
C GLU A 30 10.22 4.62 -7.10
N ARG A 31 11.08 3.65 -7.43
CA ARG A 31 10.90 2.25 -7.06
C ARG A 31 10.97 2.05 -5.54
N GLU A 32 11.91 2.72 -4.88
CA GLU A 32 12.03 2.65 -3.41
C GLU A 32 10.83 3.28 -2.71
N GLU A 33 10.29 4.38 -3.24
CA GLU A 33 9.07 4.99 -2.73
C GLU A 33 7.85 4.08 -2.96
N PHE A 34 7.74 3.48 -4.16
CA PHE A 34 6.68 2.52 -4.46
C PHE A 34 6.74 1.28 -3.57
N ASP A 35 7.92 0.74 -3.31
CA ASP A 35 8.10 -0.41 -2.41
C ASP A 35 7.73 -0.08 -0.96
N ARG A 36 8.04 1.14 -0.50
CA ARG A 36 7.59 1.64 0.80
C ARG A 36 6.08 1.72 0.90
N LEU A 37 5.41 2.23 -0.14
CA LEU A 37 3.95 2.25 -0.22
C LEU A 37 3.36 0.84 -0.21
N LEU A 38 3.92 -0.10 -0.98
CA LEU A 38 3.48 -1.50 -0.94
C LEU A 38 3.63 -2.16 0.43
N LYS A 39 4.71 -1.84 1.16
CA LYS A 39 4.89 -2.32 2.54
C LYS A 39 3.78 -1.80 3.47
N SER A 40 3.31 -0.57 3.25
CA SER A 40 2.22 0.05 4.02
C SER A 40 0.87 -0.66 3.81
N VAL A 41 0.61 -1.15 2.59
CA VAL A 41 -0.56 -1.97 2.25
C VAL A 41 -0.51 -3.32 2.95
N ARG A 42 0.66 -3.98 2.94
CA ARG A 42 0.86 -5.28 3.61
C ARG A 42 0.71 -5.19 5.13
N SER A 43 1.24 -4.13 5.75
CA SER A 43 1.15 -3.94 7.21
C SER A 43 -0.27 -3.69 7.69
N ARG A 44 -1.12 -3.04 6.88
CA ARG A 44 -2.52 -2.74 7.17
C ARG A 44 -3.49 -3.86 6.75
N SER A 45 -3.01 -5.10 6.71
CA SER A 45 -3.78 -6.27 6.28
C SER A 45 -5.08 -6.50 7.06
N SER A 46 -5.09 -6.22 8.36
CA SER A 46 -6.29 -6.32 9.20
C SER A 46 -7.36 -5.29 8.83
N ALA A 47 -6.98 -4.05 8.54
CA ALA A 47 -7.91 -2.99 8.15
C ALA A 47 -8.44 -3.20 6.73
N CYS A 48 -7.56 -3.56 5.80
CA CYS A 48 -7.92 -3.77 4.41
C CYS A 48 -8.75 -5.05 4.19
N GLY A 49 -8.53 -6.08 5.01
CA GLY A 49 -9.30 -7.33 4.96
C GLY A 49 -10.76 -7.18 5.40
N MET A 50 -11.14 -6.07 6.04
CA MET A 50 -12.51 -5.79 6.50
C MET A 50 -13.40 -5.17 5.40
N LEU A 51 -12.82 -4.68 4.31
CA LEU A 51 -13.59 -4.08 3.21
C LEU A 51 -14.20 -5.20 2.33
N PRO A 52 -15.51 -5.13 1.99
CA PRO A 52 -16.18 -6.13 1.18
C PRO A 52 -15.48 -6.38 -0.16
N ALA A 53 -15.28 -7.67 -0.45
CA ALA A 53 -14.27 -8.20 -1.36
C ALA A 53 -14.61 -8.08 -2.87
N SER A 54 -14.63 -6.86 -3.42
CA SER A 54 -14.75 -6.66 -4.87
C SER A 54 -13.51 -6.06 -5.53
N ASP A 55 -12.75 -5.20 -4.83
CA ASP A 55 -11.54 -4.61 -5.40
C ASP A 55 -10.42 -4.52 -4.36
N GLU A 56 -9.23 -5.02 -4.72
CA GLU A 56 -8.02 -4.82 -3.94
C GLU A 56 -7.46 -3.40 -4.04
N LEU A 57 -7.83 -2.64 -5.08
CA LEU A 57 -7.28 -1.32 -5.38
C LEU A 57 -7.66 -0.32 -4.31
N GLU A 58 -8.95 -0.20 -3.99
CA GLU A 58 -9.47 0.76 -3.02
C GLU A 58 -8.78 0.63 -1.64
N PRO A 59 -8.79 -0.54 -0.97
CA PRO A 59 -8.07 -0.73 0.29
C PRO A 59 -6.56 -0.49 0.17
N ALA A 60 -5.93 -0.86 -0.95
CA ALA A 60 -4.51 -0.58 -1.17
C ALA A 60 -4.25 0.93 -1.26
N LEU A 61 -5.06 1.68 -2.03
CA LEU A 61 -4.95 3.12 -2.15
C LEU A 61 -5.19 3.82 -0.80
N LEU A 62 -6.19 3.40 -0.04
CA LEU A 62 -6.44 3.95 1.31
C LEU A 62 -5.23 3.74 2.23
N ALA A 63 -4.63 2.55 2.23
CA ALA A 63 -3.43 2.28 3.02
C ALA A 63 -2.22 3.12 2.57
N MET A 64 -2.05 3.33 1.26
CA MET A 64 -1.01 4.22 0.71
C MET A 64 -1.24 5.68 1.07
N LEU A 65 -2.48 6.18 0.99
CA LEU A 65 -2.84 7.55 1.36
C LEU A 65 -2.62 7.81 2.85
N VAL A 66 -2.96 6.87 3.72
CA VAL A 66 -2.67 6.97 5.16
C VAL A 66 -1.16 7.03 5.42
N GLU A 67 -0.36 6.26 4.68
CA GLU A 67 1.10 6.31 4.80
C GLU A 67 1.66 7.67 4.36
N LEU A 68 1.20 8.19 3.23
CA LEU A 68 1.61 9.50 2.72
C LEU A 68 1.19 10.62 3.68
N SER A 69 -0.04 10.60 4.16
CA SER A 69 -0.55 11.56 5.14
C SER A 69 0.29 11.54 6.43
N SER A 70 0.61 10.35 6.96
CA SER A 70 1.48 10.23 8.13
C SER A 70 2.88 10.78 7.90
N ARG A 71 3.47 10.58 6.71
CA ARG A 71 4.77 11.14 6.35
C ARG A 71 4.73 12.67 6.28
N ILE A 72 3.70 13.22 5.64
CA ILE A 72 3.49 14.67 5.55
C ILE A 72 3.36 15.26 6.96
N SER A 73 2.50 14.70 7.82
CA SER A 73 2.35 15.19 9.19
C SER A 73 3.64 15.12 10.01
N LYS A 74 4.49 14.11 9.79
CA LYS A 74 5.81 14.02 10.44
C LYS A 74 6.76 15.10 9.94
N LEU A 75 6.77 15.39 8.64
CA LEU A 75 7.59 16.45 8.05
C LEU A 75 7.12 17.84 8.53
N GLU A 76 5.81 18.07 8.58
CA GLU A 76 5.22 19.31 9.10
C GLU A 76 5.47 19.49 10.60
N GLY A 77 5.41 18.41 11.38
CA GLY A 77 5.72 18.41 12.81
C GLY A 77 7.20 18.67 13.09
N ALA A 78 8.10 18.06 12.29
CA ALA A 78 9.53 18.32 12.37
C ALA A 78 9.88 19.76 11.97
N SER A 79 9.21 20.30 10.94
CA SER A 79 9.37 21.70 10.51
C SER A 79 8.93 22.72 11.55
N LYS A 80 8.05 22.36 12.49
CA LYS A 80 7.63 23.23 13.61
C LYS A 80 8.57 23.19 14.81
N GLY A 81 9.54 22.27 14.84
CA GLY A 81 10.53 22.14 15.92
C GLY A 81 11.83 22.93 15.69
N ASP A 82 12.02 23.50 14.49
CA ASP A 82 13.22 24.25 14.08
C ASP A 82 12.99 25.78 14.03
N ALA A 83 11.91 26.29 14.67
CA ALA A 83 11.58 27.72 14.74
C ALA A 83 11.50 28.23 16.19
#